data_AF-A0A955SHG8-F1
#
_entry.id   AF-A0A955SHG8-F1
#
_cell.length_a   1.000
_cell.length_b   1.000
_cell.length_c   1.000
_cell.angle_alpha   90.00
_cell.angle_beta   90.00
_cell.angle_gamma   90.00
#
_symmetry.space_group_name_H-M   'P 1'
#
loop_
_entity.id
_entity.type
_entity.pdbx_description
1 polymer ?
#
loop_
_entity_poly.entity_id
_entity_poly.type
_entity_poly.pdbx_seq_one_letter_code
_entity_poly.pdbx_strand_id
1 'polypeptide(L)'
;MVPCILRNRNIRFLLARLVDGLLSLFILSVAVPFPIVLAGADFPGSASTTLRVVTYNVQFLPGIASAKNERPNPFYRAERIAEEVSRFDIVALQEVFHEEHRAALLKKLDELWNGQTNLVISPKPEDRYTSGGCLIATRLPILATDSMVFEHYSAIEKYGLRADGFAAKGVIHARIARDGASPDDFIDVFAT
;
A
#
# COMPACT_ATOMS: atom_id res chain seq x y z
N MET A 1 15.04 60.50 -10.72
CA MET A 1 15.96 61.56 -10.23
C MET A 1 15.14 62.84 -10.10
N VAL A 2 15.35 63.63 -9.03
CA VAL A 2 14.49 64.68 -8.38
C VAL A 2 13.83 64.14 -7.08
N PRO A 3 13.87 64.90 -5.95
CA PRO A 3 14.40 64.39 -4.68
C PRO A 3 13.53 64.66 -3.42
N CYS A 4 14.00 64.11 -2.29
CA CYS A 4 14.10 64.67 -0.92
C CYS A 4 12.95 65.53 -0.34
N ILE A 5 12.47 65.22 0.87
CA ILE A 5 12.71 66.02 2.12
C ILE A 5 11.87 65.48 3.30
N LEU A 6 12.56 65.42 4.45
CA LEU A 6 12.16 65.14 5.83
C LEU A 6 11.01 66.03 6.36
N ARG A 7 10.22 65.54 7.34
CA ARG A 7 10.09 66.22 8.65
C ARG A 7 9.31 65.46 9.73
N ASN A 8 10.10 65.09 10.73
CA ASN A 8 9.88 65.04 12.18
C ASN A 8 8.73 65.91 12.76
N ARG A 9 7.96 65.38 13.72
CA ARG A 9 7.36 66.17 14.82
C ARG A 9 7.07 65.33 16.08
N ASN A 10 7.72 65.75 17.17
CA ASN A 10 7.57 65.37 18.58
C ASN A 10 6.13 65.36 19.11
N ILE A 11 5.87 64.60 20.20
CA ILE A 11 5.41 65.16 21.50
C ILE A 11 5.49 64.10 22.62
N ARG A 12 5.70 64.63 23.83
CA ARG A 12 6.21 64.04 25.06
C ARG A 12 5.11 63.50 26.01
N PHE A 13 5.50 62.49 26.79
CA PHE A 13 5.19 62.21 28.20
C PHE A 13 3.73 62.16 28.71
N LEU A 14 3.34 61.02 29.31
CA LEU A 14 2.82 60.97 30.68
C LEU A 14 2.85 59.54 31.28
N LEU A 15 3.40 59.46 32.50
CA LEU A 15 3.11 58.56 33.66
C LEU A 15 2.14 57.36 33.49
N ALA A 16 2.17 56.25 34.23
CA ALA A 16 3.05 55.61 35.20
C ALA A 16 2.29 54.36 35.70
N ARG A 17 3.03 53.31 36.05
CA ARG A 17 2.74 52.26 37.07
C ARG A 17 1.65 51.18 36.83
N LEU A 18 2.07 49.95 37.20
CA LEU A 18 1.33 48.86 37.88
C LEU A 18 0.31 48.11 36.96
N VAL A 19 0.27 46.78 36.82
CA VAL A 19 0.47 45.65 37.76
C VAL A 19 0.82 44.37 36.97
N ASP A 20 1.63 43.55 37.62
CA ASP A 20 1.90 42.12 37.49
C ASP A 20 1.01 41.20 36.63
N GLY A 21 1.68 40.27 35.94
CA GLY A 21 1.34 38.84 36.00
C GLY A 21 0.38 38.30 34.94
N LEU A 22 0.94 37.61 33.92
CA LEU A 22 0.61 36.19 33.71
C LEU A 22 1.61 35.57 32.71
N LEU A 23 2.31 34.55 33.22
CA LEU A 23 3.17 33.63 32.50
C LEU A 23 2.31 32.91 31.42
N SER A 24 2.45 33.26 30.15
CA SER A 24 1.89 32.46 29.05
C SER A 24 2.78 31.24 28.83
N LEU A 25 2.47 30.16 29.54
CA LEU A 25 3.02 28.82 29.32
C LEU A 25 2.44 28.29 27.99
N PHE A 26 3.20 28.42 26.90
CA PHE A 26 2.92 27.72 25.66
C PHE A 26 3.15 26.22 25.88
N ILE A 27 2.10 25.46 26.18
CA ILE A 27 2.13 24.00 26.05
C ILE A 27 2.00 23.70 24.56
N LEU A 28 3.15 23.45 23.91
CA LEU A 28 3.20 22.87 22.59
C LEU A 28 2.75 21.40 22.70
N SER A 29 1.46 21.15 22.56
CA SER A 29 0.92 19.79 22.45
C SER A 29 1.31 19.25 21.08
N VAL A 30 2.39 18.46 21.03
CA VAL A 30 2.70 17.63 19.86
C VAL A 30 1.73 16.46 19.91
N ALA A 31 0.58 16.62 19.24
CA ALA A 31 -0.30 15.51 18.93
C ALA A 31 0.43 14.60 17.94
N VAL A 32 1.08 13.56 18.46
CA VAL A 32 1.55 12.44 17.64
C VAL A 32 0.28 11.70 17.20
N PRO A 33 -0.04 11.59 15.90
CA PRO A 33 -1.15 10.78 15.47
C PRO A 33 -0.74 9.31 15.65
N PHE A 34 -0.99 8.77 16.84
CA PHE A 34 -1.07 7.33 17.00
C PHE A 34 -2.23 6.85 16.13
N PRO A 35 -2.03 5.88 15.21
CA PRO A 35 -3.16 5.25 14.56
C PRO A 35 -4.04 4.62 15.65
N ILE A 36 -5.29 5.09 15.72
CA ILE A 36 -6.34 4.44 16.49
C ILE A 36 -6.52 3.07 15.85
N VAL A 37 -5.96 2.03 16.46
CA VAL A 37 -6.35 0.65 16.19
C VAL A 37 -7.74 0.50 16.79
N LEU A 38 -8.75 0.54 15.93
CA LEU A 38 -10.10 0.12 16.31
C LEU A 38 -10.03 -1.38 16.61
N ALA A 39 -9.93 -1.70 17.89
CA ALA A 39 -10.11 -3.06 18.36
C ALA A 39 -11.56 -3.51 18.08
N GLY A 40 -11.70 -4.70 17.49
CA GLY A 40 -12.96 -5.45 17.49
C GLY A 40 -13.78 -5.37 16.20
N ALA A 41 -13.22 -5.84 15.08
CA ALA A 41 -14.05 -6.63 14.18
C ALA A 41 -14.03 -8.06 14.72
N ASP A 42 -15.15 -8.55 15.25
CA ASP A 42 -15.34 -9.99 15.46
C ASP A 42 -15.20 -10.63 14.08
N PHE A 43 -14.06 -11.29 13.82
CA PHE A 43 -13.86 -12.08 12.62
C PHE A 43 -14.69 -13.36 12.82
N PRO A 44 -15.80 -13.56 12.07
CA PRO A 44 -16.61 -14.76 12.25
C PRO A 44 -15.88 -15.91 11.56
N GLY A 45 -15.05 -16.62 12.33
CA GLY A 45 -14.35 -17.79 11.87
C GLY A 45 -13.72 -18.51 13.04
N SER A 46 -14.43 -19.51 13.59
CA SER A 46 -13.79 -20.58 14.34
C SER A 46 -12.54 -21.00 13.57
N ALA A 47 -11.36 -20.89 14.20
CA ALA A 47 -10.08 -21.16 13.57
C ALA A 47 -10.13 -22.54 12.91
N SER A 48 -10.30 -22.56 11.59
CA SER A 48 -10.09 -23.76 10.81
C SER A 48 -8.67 -24.22 11.12
N THR A 49 -8.51 -25.45 11.58
CA THR A 49 -7.18 -26.04 11.82
C THR A 49 -6.35 -26.11 10.55
N THR A 50 -6.99 -25.95 9.38
CA THR A 50 -6.37 -25.96 8.06
C THR A 50 -6.35 -24.56 7.45
N LEU A 51 -5.16 -24.08 7.16
CA LEU A 51 -4.91 -22.88 6.37
C LEU A 51 -4.77 -23.25 4.89
N ARG A 52 -5.52 -22.60 4.00
CA ARG A 52 -5.40 -22.81 2.54
C ARG A 52 -4.71 -21.62 1.90
N VAL A 53 -3.59 -21.88 1.25
CA VAL A 53 -2.78 -20.87 0.57
C VAL A 53 -2.64 -21.24 -0.90
N VAL A 54 -2.72 -20.25 -1.78
CA VAL A 54 -2.43 -20.44 -3.21
C VAL A 54 -1.45 -19.37 -3.68
N THR A 55 -0.58 -19.77 -4.62
CA THR A 55 0.17 -18.81 -5.42
C THR A 55 -0.07 -19.05 -6.91
N TYR A 56 -0.21 -17.97 -7.68
CA TYR A 56 -0.52 -18.07 -9.10
C TYR A 56 -0.09 -16.83 -9.89
N ASN A 57 0.64 -17.06 -10.99
CA ASN A 57 1.00 -16.01 -11.94
C ASN A 57 -0.17 -15.74 -12.90
N VAL A 58 -0.71 -14.51 -12.86
CA VAL A 58 -1.91 -14.14 -13.63
C VAL A 58 -1.61 -13.58 -15.02
N GLN A 59 -0.35 -13.24 -15.30
CA GLN A 59 0.11 -12.72 -16.59
C GLN A 59 -0.72 -11.50 -17.08
N PHE A 60 -0.93 -10.51 -16.20
CA PHE A 60 -1.53 -9.22 -16.54
C PHE A 60 -0.42 -8.24 -16.95
N LEU A 61 0.15 -8.50 -18.12
CA LEU A 61 1.31 -7.76 -18.64
C LEU A 61 1.01 -6.26 -18.85
N PRO A 62 2.00 -5.36 -18.65
CA PRO A 62 1.85 -3.92 -18.85
C PRO A 62 2.19 -3.47 -20.28
N GLY A 63 1.64 -2.33 -20.72
CA GLY A 63 2.09 -1.60 -21.91
C GLY A 63 2.14 -2.43 -23.20
N ILE A 64 3.22 -2.29 -23.99
CA ILE A 64 3.42 -3.03 -25.26
C ILE A 64 3.44 -4.55 -25.04
N ALA A 65 3.85 -5.03 -23.87
CA ALA A 65 3.79 -6.45 -23.56
C ALA A 65 2.33 -6.97 -23.48
N SER A 66 1.36 -6.11 -23.15
CA SER A 66 -0.07 -6.43 -23.22
C SER A 66 -0.53 -6.69 -24.66
N ALA A 67 -0.02 -5.93 -25.64
CA ALA A 67 -0.37 -6.13 -27.06
C ALA A 67 0.15 -7.46 -27.64
N LYS A 68 1.13 -8.09 -26.96
CA LYS A 68 1.65 -9.43 -27.30
C LYS A 68 1.05 -10.52 -26.42
N ASN A 69 0.06 -10.20 -25.58
CA ASN A 69 -0.59 -11.19 -24.74
C ASN A 69 -1.48 -12.08 -25.59
N GLU A 70 -1.08 -13.32 -25.81
CA GLU A 70 -1.83 -14.32 -26.58
C GLU A 70 -3.12 -14.77 -25.86
N ARG A 71 -3.32 -14.36 -24.60
CA ARG A 71 -4.49 -14.76 -23.81
C ARG A 71 -5.66 -13.79 -24.04
N PRO A 72 -6.75 -14.22 -24.73
CA PRO A 72 -7.90 -13.36 -25.00
C PRO A 72 -8.71 -13.07 -23.73
N ASN A 73 -9.53 -12.02 -23.78
CA ASN A 73 -10.53 -11.64 -22.78
C ASN A 73 -9.98 -11.47 -21.34
N PRO A 74 -9.08 -10.49 -21.12
CA PRO A 74 -8.41 -10.34 -19.84
C PRO A 74 -9.35 -10.02 -18.66
N PHE A 75 -10.46 -9.32 -18.88
CA PHE A 75 -11.49 -9.09 -17.84
C PHE A 75 -12.19 -10.38 -17.40
N TYR A 76 -12.64 -11.20 -18.36
CA TYR A 76 -13.19 -12.53 -18.05
C TYR A 76 -12.17 -13.38 -17.27
N ARG A 77 -10.90 -13.34 -17.67
CA ARG A 77 -9.83 -14.04 -16.95
C ARG A 77 -9.67 -13.53 -15.52
N ALA A 78 -9.71 -12.21 -15.32
CA ALA A 78 -9.61 -11.60 -13.98
C ALA A 78 -10.74 -12.07 -13.06
N GLU A 79 -11.97 -12.07 -13.55
CA GLU A 79 -13.14 -12.55 -12.78
C GLU A 79 -13.04 -14.05 -12.47
N ARG A 80 -12.71 -14.88 -13.46
CA ARG A 80 -12.57 -16.33 -13.25
C ARG A 80 -11.42 -16.67 -12.31
N ILE A 81 -10.29 -15.97 -12.40
CA ILE A 81 -9.18 -16.13 -11.46
C ILE A 81 -9.66 -15.78 -10.05
N ALA A 82 -10.35 -14.65 -9.85
CA ALA A 82 -10.89 -14.27 -8.55
C ALA A 82 -11.84 -15.35 -7.98
N GLU A 83 -12.74 -15.89 -8.80
CA GLU A 83 -13.61 -16.99 -8.41
C GLU A 83 -12.85 -18.24 -7.97
N GLU A 84 -11.84 -18.66 -8.73
CA GLU A 84 -11.05 -19.85 -8.39
C GLU A 84 -10.21 -19.68 -7.13
N VAL A 85 -9.60 -18.50 -6.92
CA VAL A 85 -8.74 -18.24 -5.77
C VAL A 85 -9.50 -17.84 -4.51
N SER A 86 -10.78 -17.43 -4.63
CA SER A 86 -11.61 -17.04 -3.48
C SER A 86 -11.79 -18.14 -2.42
N ARG A 87 -11.58 -19.41 -2.81
CA ARG A 87 -11.65 -20.57 -1.91
C ARG A 87 -10.45 -20.68 -0.96
N PHE A 88 -9.40 -19.87 -1.13
CA PHE A 88 -8.21 -19.89 -0.29
C PHE A 88 -8.28 -18.75 0.75
N ASP A 89 -7.53 -18.91 1.84
CA ASP A 89 -7.49 -17.94 2.94
C ASP A 89 -6.41 -16.88 2.70
N ILE A 90 -5.35 -17.26 1.98
CA ILE A 90 -4.26 -16.39 1.52
C ILE A 90 -4.00 -16.67 0.04
N VAL A 91 -3.91 -15.61 -0.76
CA VAL A 91 -3.70 -15.64 -2.21
C VAL A 91 -2.48 -14.78 -2.55
N ALA A 92 -1.44 -15.37 -3.13
CA ALA A 92 -0.23 -14.68 -3.58
C ALA A 92 -0.12 -14.71 -5.11
N LEU A 93 -0.31 -13.56 -5.76
CA LEU A 93 -0.33 -13.45 -7.23
C LEU A 93 0.94 -12.79 -7.77
N GLN A 94 1.37 -13.24 -8.95
CA GLN A 94 2.47 -12.63 -9.72
C GLN A 94 1.99 -12.08 -11.06
N GLU A 95 2.77 -11.15 -11.61
CA GLU A 95 2.51 -10.44 -12.86
C GLU A 95 1.17 -9.70 -12.90
N VAL A 96 0.77 -9.09 -11.77
CA VAL A 96 -0.46 -8.31 -11.64
C VAL A 96 -0.25 -6.85 -12.07
N PHE A 97 0.43 -6.60 -13.21
CA PHE A 97 0.88 -5.26 -13.58
C PHE A 97 -0.23 -4.36 -14.13
N HIS A 98 -1.10 -4.88 -14.99
CA HIS A 98 -2.13 -4.09 -15.66
C HIS A 98 -3.20 -3.60 -14.68
N GLU A 99 -3.38 -2.28 -14.60
CA GLU A 99 -4.18 -1.64 -13.55
C GLU A 99 -5.66 -2.03 -13.61
N GLU A 100 -6.28 -1.98 -14.80
CA GLU A 100 -7.71 -2.29 -14.96
C GLU A 100 -8.01 -3.77 -14.66
N HIS A 101 -7.17 -4.69 -15.12
CA HIS A 101 -7.36 -6.13 -14.88
C HIS A 101 -7.10 -6.47 -13.40
N ARG A 102 -6.12 -5.81 -12.77
CA ARG A 102 -5.90 -5.90 -11.33
C ARG A 102 -7.11 -5.39 -10.55
N ALA A 103 -7.65 -4.23 -10.92
CA ALA A 103 -8.82 -3.65 -10.27
C ALA A 103 -10.05 -4.55 -10.41
N ALA A 104 -10.28 -5.13 -11.61
CA ALA A 104 -11.36 -6.08 -11.83
C ALA A 104 -11.22 -7.35 -10.98
N LEU A 105 -10.02 -7.92 -10.92
CA LEU A 105 -9.71 -9.08 -10.08
C LEU A 105 -9.97 -8.77 -8.60
N LEU A 106 -9.44 -7.65 -8.10
CA LEU A 106 -9.56 -7.29 -6.68
C LEU A 106 -10.98 -6.96 -6.28
N LYS A 107 -11.72 -6.25 -7.14
CA LYS A 107 -13.14 -5.97 -6.91
C LYS A 107 -13.95 -7.27 -6.78
N LYS A 108 -13.77 -8.20 -7.73
CA LYS A 108 -14.48 -9.48 -7.70
C LYS A 108 -14.08 -10.32 -6.49
N LEU A 109 -12.80 -10.33 -6.12
CA LEU A 109 -12.31 -11.05 -4.96
C LEU A 109 -12.91 -10.49 -3.67
N ASP A 110 -12.99 -9.16 -3.55
CA ASP A 110 -13.60 -8.49 -2.40
C ASP A 110 -15.09 -8.76 -2.26
N GLU A 111 -15.82 -8.77 -3.38
CA GLU A 111 -17.23 -9.20 -3.42
C GLU A 111 -17.39 -10.65 -2.91
N LEU A 112 -16.53 -11.58 -3.36
CA LEU A 112 -16.56 -12.99 -2.94
C LEU A 112 -16.15 -13.20 -1.48
N TRP A 113 -15.39 -12.25 -0.92
CA TRP A 113 -14.95 -12.23 0.47
C TRP A 113 -15.78 -11.29 1.34
N ASN A 114 -16.96 -10.85 0.87
CA ASN A 114 -17.89 -10.01 1.62
C ASN A 114 -17.24 -8.71 2.16
N GLY A 115 -16.33 -8.09 1.42
CA GLY A 115 -15.66 -6.85 1.82
C GLY A 115 -14.53 -7.02 2.84
N GLN A 116 -14.10 -8.26 3.11
CA GLN A 116 -13.08 -8.55 4.13
C GLN A 116 -11.67 -8.72 3.55
N THR A 117 -11.34 -8.02 2.46
CA THR A 117 -10.04 -8.18 1.78
C THR A 117 -8.96 -7.28 2.38
N ASN A 118 -7.88 -7.89 2.86
CA ASN A 118 -6.63 -7.21 3.20
C ASN A 118 -5.60 -7.43 2.09
N LEU A 119 -4.83 -6.40 1.74
CA LEU A 119 -3.95 -6.39 0.57
C LEU A 119 -2.52 -5.93 0.90
N VAL A 120 -1.55 -6.59 0.27
CA VAL A 120 -0.18 -6.08 0.09
C VAL A 120 0.13 -6.10 -1.39
N ILE A 121 0.54 -4.97 -1.95
CA ILE A 121 0.85 -4.84 -3.38
C ILE A 121 2.27 -4.35 -3.50
N SER A 122 3.03 -4.92 -4.45
CA SER A 122 4.39 -4.48 -4.73
C SER A 122 4.44 -2.97 -4.96
N PRO A 123 5.34 -2.23 -4.28
CA PRO A 123 5.50 -0.82 -4.53
C PRO A 123 5.97 -0.59 -5.97
N LYS A 124 5.63 0.58 -6.50
CA LYS A 124 6.19 1.08 -7.75
C LYS A 124 7.26 2.13 -7.41
N PRO A 125 8.55 1.81 -7.58
CA PRO A 125 9.61 2.81 -7.46
C PRO A 125 9.46 3.93 -8.50
N GLU A 126 9.86 5.16 -8.14
CA GLU A 126 9.76 6.33 -9.03
C GLU A 126 10.61 6.19 -10.30
N ASP A 127 11.75 5.49 -10.21
CA ASP A 127 12.69 5.26 -11.30
C ASP A 127 12.25 4.11 -12.24
N ARG A 128 11.07 3.50 -11.99
CA ARG A 128 10.61 2.32 -12.72
C ARG A 128 9.26 2.52 -13.40
N TYR A 129 9.14 1.86 -14.55
CA TYR A 129 7.93 1.95 -15.37
C TYR A 129 6.73 1.26 -14.69
N THR A 130 6.97 0.10 -14.06
CA THR A 130 5.94 -0.65 -13.32
C THR A 130 6.50 -1.24 -12.01
N SER A 131 5.60 -1.68 -11.12
CA SER A 131 5.94 -2.31 -9.84
C SER A 131 6.58 -3.69 -10.04
N GLY A 132 6.84 -4.42 -8.95
CA GLY A 132 7.25 -5.83 -9.00
C GLY A 132 6.18 -6.79 -9.52
N GLY A 133 4.91 -6.35 -9.57
CA GLY A 133 3.80 -7.16 -10.05
C GLY A 133 3.36 -8.27 -9.10
N CYS A 134 3.83 -8.27 -7.85
CA CYS A 134 3.38 -9.21 -6.82
C CYS A 134 2.24 -8.59 -6.00
N LEU A 135 1.31 -9.44 -5.58
CA LEU A 135 0.17 -9.09 -4.74
C LEU A 135 -0.11 -10.21 -3.74
N ILE A 136 -0.32 -9.88 -2.46
CA ILE A 136 -0.86 -10.79 -1.45
C ILE A 136 -2.26 -10.27 -1.07
N ALA A 137 -3.25 -11.15 -1.12
CA ALA A 137 -4.62 -10.90 -0.65
C ALA A 137 -5.01 -11.93 0.41
N THR A 138 -5.69 -11.50 1.46
CA THR A 138 -6.15 -12.40 2.52
C THR A 138 -7.40 -11.87 3.21
N ARG A 139 -8.17 -12.77 3.83
CA ARG A 139 -9.27 -12.42 4.76
C ARG A 139 -8.81 -12.29 6.22
N LEU A 140 -7.55 -12.65 6.49
CA LEU A 140 -6.97 -12.66 7.83
C LEU A 140 -6.30 -11.31 8.14
N PRO A 141 -6.13 -10.95 9.42
CA PRO A 141 -5.47 -9.70 9.82
C PRO A 141 -4.00 -9.67 9.39
N ILE A 142 -3.59 -8.59 8.73
CA ILE A 142 -2.18 -8.30 8.45
C ILE A 142 -1.60 -7.54 9.64
N LEU A 143 -0.54 -8.08 10.23
CA LEU A 143 0.15 -7.52 11.39
C LEU A 143 1.33 -6.63 10.99
N ALA A 144 2.04 -6.99 9.92
CA ALA A 144 3.17 -6.23 9.40
C ALA A 144 3.37 -6.52 7.90
N THR A 145 4.01 -5.58 7.20
CA THR A 145 4.39 -5.74 5.80
C THR A 145 5.81 -5.24 5.58
N ASP A 146 6.47 -5.82 4.59
CA ASP A 146 7.77 -5.35 4.12
C ASP A 146 7.90 -5.59 2.61
N SER A 147 8.86 -4.94 1.96
CA SER A 147 9.15 -5.15 0.55
C SER A 147 10.61 -4.88 0.23
N MET A 148 11.15 -5.64 -0.71
CA MET A 148 12.50 -5.45 -1.22
C MET A 148 12.48 -5.56 -2.74
N VAL A 149 13.00 -4.55 -3.42
CA VAL A 149 13.34 -4.63 -4.85
C VAL A 149 14.75 -5.19 -4.94
N PHE A 150 14.97 -6.25 -5.73
CA PHE A 150 16.30 -6.85 -5.86
C PHE A 150 17.27 -5.88 -6.52
N GLU A 151 18.58 -5.92 -6.23
CA GLU A 151 19.55 -4.97 -6.82
C GLU A 151 19.99 -5.34 -8.24
N HIS A 152 20.06 -6.64 -8.54
CA HIS A 152 20.48 -7.18 -9.85
C HIS A 152 19.30 -7.67 -10.70
N TYR A 153 18.28 -6.85 -10.76
CA TYR A 153 17.07 -7.09 -11.54
C TYR A 153 17.17 -6.50 -12.95
N SER A 154 16.11 -6.72 -13.70
CA SER A 154 16.01 -6.46 -15.11
C SER A 154 16.46 -5.06 -15.52
N ALA A 155 17.39 -5.02 -16.47
CA ALA A 155 17.77 -3.83 -17.21
C ALA A 155 17.33 -4.01 -18.67
N ILE A 156 16.85 -2.94 -19.31
CA ILE A 156 16.46 -2.97 -20.73
C ILE A 156 17.64 -3.45 -21.59
N GLU A 157 18.89 -3.08 -21.24
CA GLU A 157 20.08 -3.52 -21.97
C GLU A 157 20.28 -5.04 -21.92
N LYS A 158 19.81 -5.73 -20.86
CA LYS A 158 20.04 -7.16 -20.64
C LYS A 158 18.83 -8.04 -20.97
N TYR A 159 17.61 -7.52 -20.83
CA TYR A 159 16.37 -8.30 -20.96
C TYR A 159 15.41 -7.76 -22.05
N GLY A 160 15.82 -6.70 -22.76
CA GLY A 160 15.08 -6.12 -23.87
C GLY A 160 13.77 -5.43 -23.45
N LEU A 161 12.92 -5.11 -24.45
CA LEU A 161 11.64 -4.41 -24.25
C LEU A 161 10.50 -5.33 -23.75
N ARG A 162 10.81 -6.43 -23.05
CA ARG A 162 9.82 -7.35 -22.47
C ARG A 162 9.44 -6.90 -21.06
N ALA A 163 8.33 -7.41 -20.52
CA ALA A 163 7.82 -7.05 -19.19
C ALA A 163 8.90 -7.16 -18.09
N ASP A 164 9.82 -8.12 -18.23
CA ASP A 164 10.94 -8.26 -17.31
C ASP A 164 11.79 -6.99 -17.25
N GLY A 165 12.22 -6.43 -18.39
CA GLY A 165 13.10 -5.24 -18.46
C GLY A 165 12.55 -3.95 -17.83
N PHE A 166 11.24 -3.90 -17.55
CA PHE A 166 10.53 -2.71 -17.07
C PHE A 166 9.99 -2.83 -15.64
N ALA A 167 10.02 -4.02 -15.04
CA ALA A 167 9.43 -4.29 -13.73
C ALA A 167 10.44 -4.19 -12.59
N ALA A 168 10.00 -3.60 -11.47
CA ALA A 168 10.75 -3.57 -10.21
C ALA A 168 10.70 -4.93 -9.50
N LYS A 169 11.31 -5.95 -10.09
CA LYS A 169 11.32 -7.33 -9.55
C LYS A 169 11.85 -7.33 -8.11
N GLY A 170 11.17 -8.06 -7.26
CA GLY A 170 11.44 -8.03 -5.83
C GLY A 170 10.63 -9.06 -5.09
N VAL A 171 10.48 -8.84 -3.79
CA VAL A 171 9.65 -9.63 -2.90
C VAL A 171 8.77 -8.67 -2.08
N ILE A 172 7.51 -9.05 -1.88
CA ILE A 172 6.67 -8.49 -0.82
C ILE A 172 6.49 -9.52 0.28
N HIS A 173 6.43 -9.03 1.52
CA HIS A 173 6.20 -9.81 2.72
C HIS A 173 4.96 -9.31 3.44
N ALA A 174 4.20 -10.25 3.99
CA ALA A 174 3.11 -10.00 4.92
C ALA A 174 3.22 -10.95 6.10
N ARG A 175 3.20 -10.40 7.32
CA ARG A 175 2.94 -11.17 8.53
C ARG A 175 1.44 -11.17 8.79
N ILE A 176 0.84 -12.35 8.86
CA ILE A 176 -0.61 -12.54 8.91
C ILE A 176 -0.97 -13.33 10.17
N ALA A 177 -1.87 -12.82 11.00
CA ALA A 177 -2.38 -13.55 12.16
C ALA A 177 -3.26 -14.72 11.71
N ARG A 178 -3.11 -15.89 12.32
CA ARG A 178 -4.01 -17.03 12.06
C ARG A 178 -5.42 -16.80 12.58
N ASP A 179 -5.51 -16.02 13.66
CA ASP A 179 -6.74 -15.63 14.33
C ASP A 179 -6.61 -14.17 14.82
N GLY A 180 -7.68 -13.39 14.68
CA GLY A 180 -7.73 -12.00 15.16
C GLY A 180 -7.62 -11.88 16.68
N ALA A 181 -7.89 -12.95 17.43
CA ALA A 181 -7.76 -12.96 18.89
C ALA A 181 -6.32 -13.21 19.39
N SER A 182 -5.42 -13.74 18.54
CA SER A 182 -4.08 -14.18 18.95
C SER A 182 -2.99 -13.67 18.00
N PRO A 183 -2.54 -12.41 18.14
CA PRO A 183 -1.53 -11.82 17.25
C PRO A 183 -0.15 -12.49 17.33
N ASP A 184 0.12 -13.27 18.38
CA ASP A 184 1.36 -14.03 18.54
C ASP A 184 1.39 -15.34 17.72
N ASP A 185 0.23 -15.79 17.21
CA ASP A 185 0.14 -16.91 16.26
C ASP A 185 0.00 -16.37 14.83
N PHE A 186 1.12 -16.37 14.10
CA PHE A 186 1.20 -15.76 12.79
C PHE A 186 1.92 -16.63 11.76
N ILE A 187 1.75 -16.24 10.49
CA ILE A 187 2.42 -16.81 9.33
C ILE A 187 3.09 -15.67 8.57
N ASP A 188 4.35 -15.86 8.20
CA ASP A 188 5.06 -14.96 7.28
C ASP A 188 4.89 -15.48 5.84
N VAL A 189 4.34 -14.63 4.97
CA VAL A 189 4.07 -14.94 3.56
C VAL A 189 4.92 -14.05 2.68
N PHE A 190 5.61 -14.66 1.72
CA PHE A 190 6.45 -13.98 0.74
C PHE A 190 5.91 -14.22 -0.68
N ALA A 191 5.85 -13.17 -1.49
CA ALA A 191 5.50 -13.27 -2.91
C ALA A 191 6.58 -12.56 -3.75
N THR A 192 7.08 -13.27 -4.76
CA THR A 192 8.14 -12.84 -5.70
C THR A 192 7.67 -12.94 -7.13
#